data_AF-A0A2W6NK09-F1
#
_entry.id   AF-A0A2W6NK09-F1
#
_cell.length_a   1.000
_cell.length_b   1.000
_cell.length_c   1.000
_cell.angle_alpha   90.00
_cell.angle_beta   90.00
_cell.angle_gamma   90.00
#
_symmetry.space_group_name_H-M   'P 1'
#
loop_
_entity.id
_entity.type
_entity.pdbx_description
1 polymer ?
#
loop_
_entity_poly.entity_id
_entity_poly.type
_entity_poly.pdbx_seq_one_letter_code
_entity_poly.pdbx_strand_id
1 'polypeptide(L)'
;MHIDDFATNLKKIQDSIFGSEFSRHLKIYNFDAQTLSGIMVQILQVSMQGALSLKEQEFKEREISLGEEKLRQELEITTNASKITNKINLAEALKSLIQAESMLKSVNDNATINKANAYVGMLNVVGNAEQSAAIAPHTPNVVKVIDDIVTKDLKLYEPLLSSLADEIKKNIQINEDAKEVFIFCPKLTLIPKERVRILGFSTYSNNEVKFVIGDKEIQARTYDFYSEVEGTFLVKFCAKNQEGSWVEDKITIEVKES
;
A
#
# COMPACT_ATOMS: atom_id res chain seq x y z
N MET A 1 -11.51 1.65 -33.94
CA MET A 1 -11.29 3.08 -34.25
C MET A 1 -12.35 3.47 -35.27
N HIS A 2 -13.46 4.06 -34.82
CA HIS A 2 -14.59 4.35 -35.72
C HIS A 2 -14.28 5.63 -36.51
N ILE A 3 -14.10 5.48 -37.82
CA ILE A 3 -13.97 6.59 -38.79
C ILE A 3 -15.16 7.56 -38.66
N ASP A 4 -16.31 7.05 -38.21
CA ASP A 4 -17.54 7.80 -37.96
C ASP A 4 -17.36 8.93 -36.92
N ASP A 5 -16.52 8.74 -35.90
CA ASP A 5 -16.32 9.77 -34.86
C ASP A 5 -15.53 10.98 -35.39
N PHE A 6 -14.55 10.76 -36.25
CA PHE A 6 -13.79 11.86 -36.85
C PHE A 6 -14.63 12.63 -37.86
N ALA A 7 -15.33 11.93 -38.76
CA ALA A 7 -16.22 12.55 -39.74
C ALA A 7 -17.34 13.35 -39.06
N THR A 8 -17.92 12.82 -37.99
CA THR A 8 -18.96 13.50 -37.20
C THR A 8 -18.42 14.75 -36.50
N ASN A 9 -17.21 14.69 -35.92
CA ASN A 9 -16.61 15.84 -35.27
C ASN A 9 -16.16 16.91 -36.27
N LEU A 10 -15.61 16.51 -37.42
CA LEU A 10 -15.27 17.42 -38.50
C LEU A 10 -16.52 18.14 -39.03
N LYS A 11 -17.63 17.40 -39.21
CA LYS A 11 -18.91 17.97 -39.62
C LYS A 11 -19.45 18.97 -38.60
N LYS A 12 -19.40 18.67 -37.30
CA LYS A 12 -19.79 19.62 -36.24
C LYS A 12 -18.95 20.88 -36.25
N ILE A 13 -17.64 20.76 -36.47
CA ILE A 13 -16.73 21.92 -36.56
C ILE A 13 -17.05 22.73 -37.82
N GLN A 14 -17.26 22.09 -38.96
CA GLN A 14 -17.69 22.76 -40.20
C GLN A 14 -19.02 23.49 -40.01
N ASP A 15 -20.03 22.83 -39.46
CA ASP A 15 -21.36 23.41 -39.22
C ASP A 15 -21.27 24.62 -38.28
N SER A 16 -20.45 24.53 -37.22
CA SER A 16 -20.23 25.63 -36.27
C SER A 16 -19.52 26.83 -36.91
N ILE A 17 -18.56 26.57 -37.82
CA ILE A 17 -17.81 27.61 -38.52
C ILE A 17 -18.64 28.26 -39.62
N PHE A 18 -19.33 27.48 -40.45
CA PHE A 18 -20.20 28.00 -41.50
C PHE A 18 -21.48 28.63 -40.96
N GLY A 19 -21.90 28.26 -39.75
CA GLY A 19 -22.97 28.90 -38.99
C GLY A 19 -22.53 30.12 -38.16
N SER A 20 -21.22 30.40 -38.07
CA SER A 20 -20.70 31.50 -37.26
C SER A 20 -21.02 32.89 -37.85
N GLU A 21 -21.10 33.90 -36.98
CA GLU A 21 -21.24 35.31 -37.37
C GLU A 21 -20.11 35.76 -38.31
N PHE A 22 -18.92 35.20 -38.17
CA PHE A 22 -17.79 35.44 -39.07
C PHE A 22 -18.07 34.99 -40.51
N SER A 23 -18.62 33.77 -40.71
CA SER A 23 -18.97 33.28 -42.05
C SER A 23 -20.15 34.05 -42.66
N ARG A 24 -21.08 34.52 -41.82
CA ARG A 24 -22.16 35.41 -42.25
C ARG A 24 -21.63 36.77 -42.73
N HIS A 25 -20.67 37.36 -42.01
CA HIS A 25 -20.01 38.60 -42.42
C HIS A 25 -19.21 38.44 -43.72
N LEU A 26 -18.49 37.32 -43.91
CA LEU A 26 -17.77 37.04 -45.15
C LEU A 26 -18.67 37.01 -46.40
N LYS A 27 -19.96 36.62 -46.26
CA LYS A 27 -20.95 36.63 -47.36
C LYS A 27 -21.52 38.02 -47.66
N ILE A 28 -21.40 38.97 -46.74
CA ILE A 28 -21.88 40.34 -46.90
C ILE A 28 -20.86 41.20 -47.68
N TYR A 29 -19.58 40.88 -47.56
CA TYR A 29 -18.53 41.54 -48.33
C TYR A 29 -18.41 40.98 -49.74
N ASN A 30 -18.29 41.86 -50.73
CA ASN A 30 -18.27 41.52 -52.16
C ASN A 30 -16.86 41.06 -52.60
N PHE A 31 -16.35 39.99 -51.98
CA PHE A 31 -15.10 39.36 -52.39
C PHE A 31 -15.26 38.71 -53.78
N ASP A 32 -14.21 38.76 -54.60
CA ASP A 32 -14.16 37.95 -55.81
C ASP A 32 -14.12 36.46 -55.46
N ALA A 33 -14.65 35.62 -56.35
CA ALA A 33 -14.82 34.18 -56.09
C ALA A 33 -13.50 33.46 -55.73
N GLN A 34 -12.36 33.98 -56.22
CA GLN A 34 -11.06 33.39 -55.97
C GLN A 34 -10.56 33.71 -54.55
N THR A 35 -10.71 34.96 -54.09
CA THR A 35 -10.39 35.35 -52.70
C THR A 35 -11.30 34.65 -51.69
N LEU A 36 -12.61 34.53 -51.96
CA LEU A 36 -13.54 33.82 -51.08
C LEU A 36 -13.19 32.33 -50.96
N SER A 37 -12.88 31.68 -52.09
CA SER A 37 -12.45 30.28 -52.11
C SER A 37 -11.15 30.07 -51.32
N GLY A 38 -10.17 30.98 -51.47
CA GLY A 38 -8.92 30.95 -50.72
C GLY A 38 -9.13 31.05 -49.20
N ILE A 39 -9.98 31.97 -48.75
CA ILE A 39 -10.33 32.13 -47.33
C ILE A 39 -11.04 30.86 -46.80
N MET A 40 -11.98 30.30 -47.55
CA MET A 40 -12.68 29.07 -47.16
C MET A 40 -11.73 27.86 -47.03
N VAL A 41 -10.79 27.71 -47.97
CA VAL A 41 -9.78 26.64 -47.92
C VAL A 41 -8.87 26.81 -46.69
N GLN A 42 -8.42 28.03 -46.39
CA GLN A 42 -7.60 28.29 -45.21
C GLN A 42 -8.34 27.98 -43.90
N ILE A 43 -9.60 28.39 -43.78
CA ILE A 43 -10.44 28.09 -42.61
C ILE A 43 -10.58 26.57 -42.45
N LEU A 44 -10.85 25.83 -43.52
CA LEU A 44 -10.94 24.37 -43.49
C LEU A 44 -9.62 23.72 -43.08
N GLN A 45 -8.48 24.21 -43.58
CA GLN A 45 -7.15 23.73 -43.18
C GLN A 45 -6.89 23.94 -41.68
N VAL A 46 -7.14 25.14 -41.16
CA VAL A 46 -6.98 25.45 -39.73
C VAL A 46 -7.92 24.61 -38.87
N SER A 47 -9.16 24.42 -39.32
CA SER A 47 -10.17 23.61 -38.63
C SER A 47 -9.77 22.14 -38.56
N MET A 48 -9.27 21.59 -39.68
CA MET A 48 -8.78 20.22 -39.75
C MET A 48 -7.54 20.03 -38.87
N GLN A 49 -6.63 21.00 -38.86
CA GLN A 49 -5.44 20.97 -38.00
C GLN A 49 -5.81 21.03 -36.52
N GLY A 50 -6.78 21.86 -36.14
CA GLY A 50 -7.33 21.90 -34.78
C GLY A 50 -8.00 20.59 -34.39
N ALA A 51 -8.81 20.00 -35.28
CA ALA A 51 -9.45 18.70 -35.05
C ALA A 51 -8.43 17.56 -34.87
N LEU A 52 -7.36 17.56 -35.66
CA LEU A 52 -6.23 16.63 -35.52
C LEU A 52 -5.52 16.80 -34.18
N SER A 53 -5.20 18.04 -33.79
CA SER A 53 -4.52 18.32 -32.52
C SER A 53 -5.36 17.88 -31.31
N LEU A 54 -6.67 18.09 -31.34
CA LEU A 54 -7.57 17.58 -30.31
C LEU A 54 -7.58 16.06 -30.24
N LYS A 55 -7.55 15.38 -31.39
CA LYS A 55 -7.46 13.92 -31.43
C LYS A 55 -6.13 13.40 -30.89
N GLU A 56 -5.02 14.05 -31.22
CA GLU A 56 -3.72 13.72 -30.66
C GLU A 56 -3.68 13.89 -29.13
N GLN A 57 -4.32 14.95 -28.60
CA GLN A 57 -4.47 15.15 -27.16
C GLN A 57 -5.32 14.05 -26.52
N GLU A 58 -6.45 13.67 -27.13
CA GLU A 58 -7.30 12.58 -26.65
C GLU A 58 -6.54 11.24 -26.60
N PHE A 59 -5.72 10.95 -27.62
CA PHE A 59 -4.87 9.76 -27.61
C PHE A 59 -3.83 9.80 -26.48
N LYS A 60 -3.18 10.95 -26.27
CA LYS A 60 -2.24 11.15 -25.15
C LYS A 60 -2.91 10.99 -23.79
N GLU A 61 -4.12 11.54 -23.60
CA GLU A 61 -4.87 11.38 -22.35
C GLU A 61 -5.21 9.91 -22.08
N ARG A 62 -5.62 9.15 -23.10
CA ARG A 62 -5.86 7.71 -22.96
C ARG A 62 -4.59 6.95 -22.63
N GLU A 63 -3.47 7.28 -23.25
CA GLU A 63 -2.18 6.66 -22.95
C GLU A 63 -1.73 6.92 -21.50
N ILE A 64 -1.86 8.17 -21.03
CA ILE A 64 -1.59 8.54 -19.64
C ILE A 64 -2.51 7.76 -18.68
N SER A 65 -3.81 7.72 -18.98
CA SER A 65 -4.79 7.02 -18.15
C SER A 65 -4.49 5.52 -18.05
N LEU A 66 -4.08 4.89 -19.15
CA LEU A 66 -3.64 3.49 -19.15
C LEU A 66 -2.34 3.29 -18.37
N GLY A 67 -1.40 4.24 -18.47
CA GLY A 67 -0.17 4.24 -17.69
C GLY A 67 -0.42 4.36 -16.18
N GLU A 68 -1.31 5.24 -15.77
CA GLU A 68 -1.74 5.41 -14.38
C GLU A 68 -2.39 4.14 -13.82
N GLU A 69 -3.28 3.50 -14.60
CA GLU A 69 -3.93 2.24 -14.21
C GLU A 69 -2.91 1.10 -14.10
N LYS A 70 -1.95 1.01 -15.03
CA LYS A 70 -0.88 0.02 -14.97
C LYS A 70 0.01 0.23 -13.75
N LEU A 71 0.42 1.46 -13.47
CA LEU A 71 1.22 1.81 -12.30
C LEU A 71 0.47 1.43 -11.01
N ARG A 72 -0.84 1.67 -10.95
CA ARG A 72 -1.68 1.23 -9.83
C ARG A 72 -1.61 -0.28 -9.63
N GLN A 73 -1.82 -1.05 -10.70
CA GLN A 73 -1.80 -2.50 -10.62
C GLN A 73 -0.42 -3.03 -10.18
N GLU A 74 0.66 -2.44 -10.69
CA GLU A 74 2.03 -2.77 -10.27
C GLU A 74 2.27 -2.47 -8.78
N LEU A 75 1.80 -1.33 -8.27
CA LEU A 75 1.89 -0.97 -6.85
C LEU A 75 1.07 -1.93 -5.97
N GLU A 76 -0.13 -2.31 -6.40
CA GLU A 76 -0.99 -3.27 -5.70
C GLU A 76 -0.34 -4.65 -5.63
N ILE A 77 0.21 -5.15 -6.75
CA ILE A 77 0.94 -6.41 -6.83
C ILE A 77 2.18 -6.37 -5.92
N THR A 78 2.98 -5.30 -6.01
CA THR A 78 4.21 -5.17 -5.22
C THR A 78 3.90 -5.13 -3.73
N THR A 79 2.90 -4.35 -3.32
CA THR A 79 2.49 -4.26 -1.91
C THR A 79 1.97 -5.62 -1.41
N ASN A 80 1.16 -6.31 -2.19
CA ASN A 80 0.66 -7.64 -1.84
C ASN A 80 1.78 -8.69 -1.78
N ALA A 81 2.74 -8.66 -2.71
CA ALA A 81 3.90 -9.54 -2.70
C ALA A 81 4.79 -9.31 -1.47
N SER A 82 5.01 -8.05 -1.09
CA SER A 82 5.70 -7.69 0.14
C SER A 82 4.94 -8.17 1.38
N LYS A 83 3.62 -7.99 1.44
CA LYS A 83 2.77 -8.52 2.53
C LYS A 83 2.90 -10.04 2.65
N ILE A 84 2.87 -10.78 1.53
CA ILE A 84 3.04 -12.24 1.53
C ILE A 84 4.43 -12.63 2.04
N THR A 85 5.48 -11.98 1.54
CA THR A 85 6.87 -12.25 1.95
C THR A 85 7.05 -12.01 3.45
N ASN A 86 6.52 -10.91 3.98
CA ASN A 86 6.54 -10.62 5.41
C ASN A 86 5.84 -11.70 6.24
N LYS A 87 4.68 -12.20 5.78
CA LYS A 87 3.97 -13.30 6.46
C LYS A 87 4.77 -14.60 6.45
N ILE A 88 5.47 -14.90 5.35
CA ILE A 88 6.37 -16.07 5.28
C ILE A 88 7.51 -15.93 6.28
N ASN A 89 8.19 -14.78 6.29
CA ASN A 89 9.30 -14.52 7.22
C ASN A 89 8.85 -14.60 8.68
N LEU A 90 7.65 -14.08 9.01
CA LEU A 90 7.06 -14.21 10.34
C LEU A 90 6.75 -15.66 10.71
N ALA A 91 6.23 -16.45 9.78
CA ALA A 91 5.96 -17.87 10.00
C ALA A 91 7.26 -18.67 10.24
N GLU A 92 8.33 -18.36 9.51
CA GLU A 92 9.66 -18.96 9.73
C GLU A 92 10.28 -18.55 11.07
N ALA A 93 10.16 -17.28 11.46
CA ALA A 93 10.60 -16.80 12.77
C ALA A 93 9.83 -17.49 13.90
N LEU A 94 8.50 -17.60 13.79
CA LEU A 94 7.66 -18.31 14.76
C LEU A 94 8.03 -19.79 14.86
N LYS A 95 8.25 -20.47 13.72
CA LYS A 95 8.71 -21.87 13.69
C LYS A 95 10.02 -22.03 14.44
N SER A 96 10.98 -21.13 14.21
CA SER A 96 12.29 -21.15 14.87
C SER A 96 12.16 -20.93 16.38
N LEU A 97 11.26 -20.05 16.81
CA LEU A 97 10.95 -19.79 18.22
C LEU A 97 10.35 -21.04 18.90
N ILE A 98 9.36 -21.67 18.28
CA ILE A 98 8.75 -22.91 18.79
C ILE A 98 9.80 -24.03 18.92
N GLN A 99 10.70 -24.14 17.93
CA GLN A 99 11.80 -25.10 17.99
C GLN A 99 12.76 -24.80 19.14
N ALA A 100 13.11 -23.53 19.37
CA ALA A 100 13.96 -23.11 20.48
C ALA A 100 13.32 -23.41 21.84
N GLU A 101 12.04 -23.08 22.04
CA GLU A 101 11.29 -23.40 23.27
C GLU A 101 11.19 -24.91 23.50
N SER A 102 10.88 -25.70 22.46
CA SER A 102 10.84 -27.16 22.55
C SER A 102 12.19 -27.74 22.94
N MET A 103 13.28 -27.16 22.44
CA MET A 103 14.64 -27.60 22.76
C MET A 103 15.00 -27.27 24.21
N LEU A 104 14.66 -26.07 24.70
CA LEU A 104 14.85 -25.70 26.10
C LEU A 104 14.12 -26.65 27.05
N LYS A 105 12.85 -26.94 26.73
CA LYS A 105 12.05 -27.90 27.50
C LYS A 105 12.67 -29.29 27.50
N SER A 106 13.08 -29.79 26.33
CA SER A 106 13.74 -31.10 26.19
C SER A 106 15.04 -31.19 27.00
N VAL A 107 15.88 -30.15 26.97
CA VAL A 107 17.11 -30.12 27.77
C VAL A 107 16.80 -30.14 29.28
N ASN A 108 15.76 -29.41 29.71
CA ASN A 108 15.34 -29.40 31.11
C ASN A 108 14.79 -30.76 31.57
N ASP A 109 13.96 -31.39 30.73
CA ASP A 109 13.42 -32.73 30.99
C ASP A 109 14.57 -33.75 31.09
N ASN A 110 15.54 -33.69 30.17
CA ASN A 110 16.73 -34.57 30.19
C ASN A 110 17.58 -34.37 31.46
N ALA A 111 17.82 -33.13 31.88
CA ALA A 111 18.56 -32.85 33.11
C ALA A 111 17.83 -33.41 34.34
N THR A 112 16.51 -33.25 34.40
CA THR A 112 15.66 -33.76 35.49
C THR A 112 15.64 -35.29 35.52
N ILE A 113 15.55 -35.95 34.36
CA ILE A 113 15.63 -37.41 34.24
C ILE A 113 16.99 -37.92 34.72
N ASN A 114 18.09 -37.29 34.31
CA ASN A 114 19.44 -37.67 34.74
C ASN A 114 19.60 -37.51 36.25
N LYS A 115 19.04 -36.44 36.83
CA LYS A 115 19.02 -36.23 38.27
C LYS A 115 18.25 -37.33 39.00
N ALA A 116 17.07 -37.70 38.51
CA ALA A 116 16.28 -38.81 39.08
C ALA A 116 17.02 -40.15 38.99
N ASN A 117 17.63 -40.46 37.85
CA ASN A 117 18.42 -41.68 37.65
C ASN A 117 19.63 -41.73 38.60
N ALA A 118 20.32 -40.61 38.83
CA ALA A 118 21.43 -40.53 39.76
C ALA A 118 21.00 -40.74 41.22
N TYR A 119 19.84 -40.21 41.63
CA TYR A 119 19.27 -40.50 42.95
C TYR A 119 18.91 -41.98 43.13
N VAL A 120 18.27 -42.59 42.14
CA VAL A 120 17.97 -44.03 42.17
C VAL A 120 19.25 -44.85 42.26
N GLY A 121 20.28 -44.49 41.48
CA GLY A 121 21.60 -45.13 41.56
C GLY A 121 22.23 -45.01 42.95
N MET A 122 22.20 -43.82 43.55
CA MET A 122 22.70 -43.59 44.90
C MET A 122 21.93 -44.42 45.94
N LEU A 123 20.60 -44.41 45.89
CA LEU A 123 19.74 -45.16 46.81
C LEU A 123 19.98 -46.67 46.72
N ASN A 124 20.19 -47.21 45.51
CA ASN A 124 20.53 -48.61 45.33
C ASN A 124 21.90 -48.97 45.93
N VAL A 125 22.89 -48.07 45.84
CA VAL A 125 24.22 -48.28 46.44
C VAL A 125 24.15 -48.20 47.97
N VAL A 126 23.48 -47.19 48.52
CA VAL A 126 23.33 -47.03 49.98
C VAL A 126 22.46 -48.14 50.58
N GLY A 127 21.35 -48.50 49.93
CA GLY A 127 20.40 -49.50 50.40
C GLY A 127 20.96 -50.93 50.44
N ASN A 128 21.98 -51.23 49.64
CA ASN A 128 22.63 -52.54 49.58
C ASN A 128 24.00 -52.58 50.29
N ALA A 129 24.44 -51.50 50.93
CA ALA A 129 25.78 -51.43 51.50
C ALA A 129 25.90 -52.02 52.92
N GLU A 130 26.78 -53.01 53.07
CA GLU A 130 27.13 -53.62 54.37
C GLU A 130 27.94 -52.67 55.27
N GLN A 131 28.68 -51.70 54.70
CA GLN A 131 29.48 -50.70 55.42
C GLN A 131 28.82 -49.32 55.40
N SER A 132 27.58 -49.24 55.86
CA SER A 132 26.76 -48.02 55.86
C SER A 132 27.44 -46.84 56.58
N ALA A 133 28.25 -47.13 57.62
CA ALA A 133 29.01 -46.13 58.38
C ALA A 133 30.15 -45.46 57.59
N ALA A 134 30.73 -46.16 56.61
CA ALA A 134 31.78 -45.60 55.75
C ALA A 134 31.21 -44.73 54.61
N ILE A 135 29.99 -45.00 54.18
CA ILE A 135 29.34 -44.32 53.05
C ILE A 135 28.61 -43.04 53.49
N ALA A 136 28.02 -43.04 54.69
CA ALA A 136 27.29 -41.91 55.27
C ALA A 136 28.02 -40.55 55.18
N PRO A 137 29.35 -40.42 55.44
CA PRO A 137 30.04 -39.14 55.31
C PRO A 137 30.22 -38.66 53.86
N HIS A 138 30.15 -39.56 52.87
CA HIS A 138 30.29 -39.21 51.44
C HIS A 138 28.94 -38.91 50.77
N THR A 139 27.84 -39.42 51.32
CA THR A 139 26.47 -39.20 50.79
C THR A 139 26.11 -37.73 50.58
N PRO A 140 26.39 -36.79 51.51
CA PRO A 140 26.09 -35.37 51.31
C PRO A 140 26.83 -34.75 50.12
N ASN A 141 28.09 -35.18 49.89
CA ASN A 141 28.87 -34.70 48.75
C ASN A 141 28.30 -35.21 47.42
N VAL A 142 27.85 -36.46 47.37
CA VAL A 142 27.21 -37.04 46.18
C VAL A 142 25.86 -36.36 45.91
N VAL A 143 25.03 -36.16 46.94
CA VAL A 143 23.76 -35.43 46.81
C VAL A 143 23.99 -34.02 46.29
N LYS A 144 25.03 -33.32 46.79
CA LYS A 144 25.39 -31.98 46.30
C LYS A 144 25.75 -31.98 44.81
N VAL A 145 26.54 -32.96 44.36
CA VAL A 145 26.91 -33.11 42.94
C VAL A 145 25.70 -33.45 42.06
N ILE A 146 24.77 -34.27 42.56
CA ILE A 146 23.49 -34.56 41.89
C ILE A 146 22.60 -33.30 41.85
N ASP A 147 22.61 -32.51 42.91
CA ASP A 147 21.88 -31.24 42.99
C ASP A 147 22.45 -30.16 42.08
N ASP A 148 23.73 -30.24 41.74
CA ASP A 148 24.37 -29.36 40.76
C ASP A 148 24.03 -29.73 39.30
N ILE A 149 23.35 -30.86 39.04
CA ILE A 149 22.70 -31.15 37.74
C ILE A 149 21.48 -30.23 37.60
N VAL A 150 21.74 -28.95 37.35
CA VAL A 150 20.73 -27.90 37.15
C VAL A 150 21.02 -27.15 35.85
N THR A 151 19.95 -26.88 35.10
CA THR A 151 19.92 -26.04 33.90
C THR A 151 20.01 -24.54 34.23
N LYS A 152 20.98 -24.14 35.06
CA LYS A 152 21.08 -22.75 35.58
C LYS A 152 21.27 -21.71 34.47
N ASP A 153 21.76 -22.12 33.31
CA ASP A 153 22.01 -21.23 32.17
C ASP A 153 20.85 -21.11 31.17
N LEU A 154 19.78 -21.91 31.29
CA LEU A 154 18.66 -21.84 30.33
C LEU A 154 17.68 -20.70 30.64
N LYS A 155 17.57 -20.31 31.90
CA LYS A 155 16.73 -19.17 32.34
C LYS A 155 17.16 -17.83 31.76
N LEU A 156 18.39 -17.72 31.26
CA LEU A 156 18.89 -16.52 30.59
C LEU A 156 18.19 -16.28 29.24
N TYR A 157 17.70 -17.34 28.61
CA TYR A 157 17.08 -17.30 27.28
C TYR A 157 15.55 -17.16 27.31
N GLU A 158 14.90 -17.49 28.43
CA GLU A 158 13.44 -17.33 28.61
C GLU A 158 12.96 -15.87 28.42
N PRO A 159 13.64 -14.84 28.96
CA PRO A 159 13.26 -13.44 28.74
C PRO A 159 13.45 -13.00 27.28
N LEU A 160 14.49 -13.52 26.61
CA LEU A 160 14.77 -13.20 25.22
C LEU A 160 13.74 -13.83 24.28
N LEU A 161 13.35 -15.08 24.54
CA LEU A 161 12.31 -15.77 23.77
C LEU A 161 10.93 -15.15 23.98
N SER A 162 10.59 -14.77 25.21
CA SER A 162 9.32 -14.06 25.49
C SER A 162 9.27 -12.68 24.83
N SER A 163 10.35 -11.90 24.91
CA SER A 163 10.45 -10.61 24.19
C SER A 163 10.31 -10.80 22.68
N LEU A 164 10.98 -11.79 22.10
CA LEU A 164 10.90 -12.10 20.67
C LEU A 164 9.49 -12.57 20.27
N ALA A 165 8.84 -13.38 21.12
CA ALA A 165 7.47 -13.83 20.90
C ALA A 165 6.49 -12.65 20.89
N ASP A 166 6.67 -11.70 21.80
CA ASP A 166 5.82 -10.52 21.88
C ASP A 166 6.06 -9.55 20.73
N GLU A 167 7.31 -9.40 20.26
CA GLU A 167 7.61 -8.67 19.03
C GLU A 167 6.97 -9.33 17.79
N ILE A 168 7.03 -10.66 17.68
CA ILE A 168 6.39 -11.39 16.57
C ILE A 168 4.87 -11.22 16.64
N LYS A 169 4.24 -11.35 17.82
CA LYS A 169 2.79 -11.09 18.00
C LYS A 169 2.42 -9.67 17.60
N LYS A 170 3.23 -8.68 18.01
CA LYS A 170 3.01 -7.27 17.67
C LYS A 170 3.16 -7.04 16.17
N ASN A 171 4.14 -7.64 15.51
CA ASN A 171 4.32 -7.53 14.05
C ASN A 171 3.26 -8.28 13.24
N ILE A 172 2.66 -9.33 13.80
CA ILE A 172 1.47 -9.98 13.20
C ILE A 172 0.28 -9.01 13.22
N GLN A 173 0.08 -8.28 14.32
CA GLN A 173 -0.97 -7.27 14.43
C GLN A 173 -0.68 -6.04 13.55
N ILE A 174 0.56 -5.53 13.54
CA ILE A 174 0.93 -4.33 12.77
C ILE A 174 0.99 -4.58 11.24
N ASN A 175 1.16 -5.81 10.76
CA ASN A 175 1.06 -6.06 9.31
C ASN A 175 -0.36 -5.86 8.73
N GLU A 176 -1.37 -5.68 9.59
CA GLU A 176 -2.68 -5.15 9.18
C GLU A 176 -2.68 -3.62 9.02
N ASP A 177 -1.73 -2.90 9.64
CA ASP A 177 -1.63 -1.43 9.67
C ASP A 177 -0.76 -0.81 8.56
N ALA A 178 -0.28 -1.60 7.58
CA ALA A 178 0.35 -1.01 6.40
C ALA A 178 -0.65 -0.04 5.77
N LYS A 179 -0.29 1.21 5.47
CA LYS A 179 -1.22 2.18 4.85
C LYS A 179 -1.90 1.52 3.64
N GLU A 180 -3.21 1.30 3.76
CA GLU A 180 -4.00 0.59 2.75
C GLU A 180 -4.69 1.58 1.79
N VAL A 181 -4.57 2.87 2.09
CA VAL A 181 -5.15 3.98 1.37
C VAL A 181 -4.07 5.05 1.20
N PHE A 182 -3.91 5.54 -0.03
CA PHE A 182 -2.96 6.57 -0.38
C PHE A 182 -3.65 7.62 -1.23
N ILE A 183 -3.21 8.87 -1.08
CA ILE A 183 -3.59 9.97 -1.94
C ILE A 183 -2.32 10.57 -2.54
N PHE A 184 -2.29 10.69 -3.86
CA PHE A 184 -1.20 11.27 -4.61
C PHE A 184 -1.68 12.53 -5.32
N CYS A 185 -0.92 13.60 -5.18
CA CYS A 185 -1.12 14.83 -5.94
C CYS A 185 0.25 15.30 -6.45
N PRO A 186 0.41 15.52 -7.76
CA PRO A 186 1.69 15.90 -8.34
C PRO A 186 2.15 17.31 -7.92
N LYS A 187 1.21 18.18 -7.51
CA LYS A 187 1.49 19.56 -7.13
C LYS A 187 0.59 19.99 -5.96
N LEU A 188 1.21 20.28 -4.83
CA LEU A 188 0.50 20.70 -3.60
C LEU A 188 0.28 22.21 -3.51
N THR A 189 0.86 22.99 -4.43
CA THR A 189 0.74 24.44 -4.48
C THR A 189 0.24 24.87 -5.85
N LEU A 190 -0.92 25.53 -5.90
CA LEU A 190 -1.59 25.92 -7.15
C LEU A 190 -1.82 27.43 -7.21
N ILE A 191 -1.91 27.94 -8.43
CA ILE A 191 -2.40 29.30 -8.71
C ILE A 191 -3.93 29.24 -8.84
N PRO A 192 -4.69 30.31 -8.49
CA PRO A 192 -6.13 30.35 -8.74
C PRO A 192 -6.50 29.94 -10.18
N LYS A 193 -7.52 29.10 -10.31
CA LYS A 193 -8.02 28.49 -11.57
C LYS A 193 -7.08 27.45 -12.22
N GLU A 194 -5.94 27.14 -11.62
CA GLU A 194 -5.10 26.01 -12.04
C GLU A 194 -5.78 24.68 -11.66
N ARG A 195 -5.75 23.71 -12.58
CA ARG A 195 -6.28 22.36 -12.36
C ARG A 195 -5.15 21.40 -12.02
N VAL A 196 -5.36 20.55 -11.02
CA VAL A 196 -4.46 19.43 -10.69
C VAL A 196 -5.24 18.14 -10.58
N ARG A 197 -4.72 17.07 -11.17
CA ARG A 197 -5.28 15.73 -11.04
C ARG A 197 -4.79 15.07 -9.77
N ILE A 198 -5.72 14.71 -8.90
CA ILE A 198 -5.48 13.97 -7.66
C ILE A 198 -5.87 12.51 -7.89
N LEU A 199 -5.00 11.60 -7.45
CA LEU A 199 -5.16 10.16 -7.58
C LEU A 199 -5.30 9.54 -6.19
N GLY A 200 -6.33 8.72 -6.03
CA GLY A 200 -6.60 7.96 -4.82
C GLY A 200 -6.34 6.47 -5.08
N PHE A 201 -5.46 5.89 -4.27
CA PHE A 201 -5.09 4.48 -4.37
C PHE A 201 -5.55 3.73 -3.12
N SER A 202 -6.09 2.54 -3.31
CA SER A 202 -6.45 1.63 -2.22
C SER A 202 -5.87 0.25 -2.53
N THR A 203 -5.31 -0.41 -1.52
CA THR A 203 -4.93 -1.83 -1.59
C THR A 203 -6.13 -2.75 -1.35
N TYR A 204 -7.22 -2.20 -0.81
CA TYR A 204 -8.51 -2.84 -0.88
C TYR A 204 -9.00 -2.78 -2.31
N SER A 205 -9.32 -3.93 -2.91
CA SER A 205 -9.60 -4.13 -4.34
C SER A 205 -10.75 -3.26 -4.89
N ASN A 206 -11.80 -3.83 -5.48
CA ASN A 206 -12.86 -3.06 -6.13
C ASN A 206 -13.87 -2.45 -5.11
N ASN A 207 -13.35 -1.90 -4.02
CA ASN A 207 -14.11 -1.36 -2.90
C ASN A 207 -14.61 0.05 -3.20
N GLU A 208 -15.66 0.46 -2.49
CA GLU A 208 -16.18 1.83 -2.57
C GLU A 208 -15.12 2.82 -2.08
N VAL A 209 -14.91 3.86 -2.89
CA VAL A 209 -13.96 4.93 -2.64
C VAL A 209 -14.62 6.28 -2.80
N LYS A 210 -14.13 7.27 -2.06
CA LYS A 210 -14.57 8.66 -2.21
C LYS A 210 -13.47 9.65 -1.87
N PHE A 211 -13.49 10.80 -2.54
CA PHE A 211 -12.79 11.99 -2.05
C PHE A 211 -13.73 12.82 -1.18
N VAL A 212 -13.19 13.40 -0.12
CA VAL A 212 -13.89 14.35 0.76
C VAL A 212 -13.11 15.66 0.77
N ILE A 213 -13.76 16.74 0.34
CA ILE A 213 -13.19 18.09 0.26
C ILE A 213 -14.18 19.05 0.91
N GLY A 214 -13.89 19.47 2.15
CA GLY A 214 -14.88 20.15 2.98
C GLY A 214 -16.13 19.28 3.16
N ASP A 215 -17.30 19.81 2.79
CA ASP A 215 -18.58 19.09 2.87
C ASP A 215 -18.95 18.29 1.59
N LYS A 216 -18.09 18.32 0.56
CA LYS A 216 -18.34 17.62 -0.70
C LYS A 216 -17.75 16.23 -0.68
N GLU A 217 -18.59 15.23 -0.96
CA GLU A 217 -18.18 13.84 -1.21
C GLU A 217 -18.26 13.52 -2.70
N ILE A 218 -17.19 12.92 -3.23
CA ILE A 218 -17.07 12.61 -4.65
C ILE A 218 -16.67 11.14 -4.79
N GLN A 219 -17.57 10.31 -5.30
CA GLN A 219 -17.31 8.88 -5.53
C GLN A 219 -16.47 8.68 -6.79
N ALA A 220 -15.17 8.90 -6.66
CA ALA A 220 -14.21 8.71 -7.75
C ALA A 220 -12.84 8.28 -7.19
N ARG A 221 -12.06 7.58 -8.01
CA ARG A 221 -10.64 7.25 -7.74
C ARG A 221 -9.67 8.32 -8.24
N THR A 222 -10.12 9.14 -9.18
CA THR A 222 -9.39 10.27 -9.73
C THR A 222 -10.27 11.51 -9.66
N TYR A 223 -9.70 12.64 -9.25
CA TYR A 223 -10.42 13.90 -9.16
C TYR A 223 -9.56 15.06 -9.67
N ASP A 224 -10.09 15.82 -10.63
CA ASP A 224 -9.46 17.03 -11.14
C ASP A 224 -9.85 18.21 -10.24
N PHE A 225 -8.97 18.53 -9.29
CA PHE A 225 -9.15 19.61 -8.33
C PHE A 225 -8.79 20.97 -8.94
N TYR A 226 -9.59 21.99 -8.64
CA TYR A 226 -9.26 23.40 -8.84
C TYR A 226 -10.01 24.27 -7.83
N SER A 227 -9.49 25.47 -7.59
CA SER A 227 -10.18 26.51 -6.81
C SER A 227 -9.98 27.85 -7.49
N GLU A 228 -11.03 28.69 -7.46
CA GLU A 228 -10.94 30.09 -7.88
C GLU A 228 -10.50 31.01 -6.74
N VAL A 229 -10.60 30.54 -5.49
CA VAL A 229 -10.31 31.31 -4.28
C VAL A 229 -9.00 30.80 -3.68
N GLU A 230 -8.18 31.73 -3.22
CA GLU A 230 -6.99 31.43 -2.44
C GLU A 230 -7.36 30.76 -1.11
N GLY A 231 -6.54 29.83 -0.69
CA GLY A 231 -6.76 29.15 0.58
C GLY A 231 -6.15 27.76 0.63
N THR A 232 -6.32 27.16 1.80
CA THR A 232 -5.80 25.84 2.11
C THR A 232 -6.95 24.83 2.09
N PHE A 233 -6.87 23.86 1.20
CA PHE A 233 -7.89 22.85 1.00
C PHE A 233 -7.39 21.50 1.51
N LEU A 234 -8.07 20.96 2.52
CA LEU A 234 -7.82 19.60 2.99
C LEU A 234 -8.59 18.63 2.08
N VAL A 235 -7.86 17.80 1.35
CA VAL A 235 -8.42 16.74 0.51
C VAL A 235 -8.17 15.40 1.19
N LYS A 236 -9.23 14.66 1.45
CA LYS A 236 -9.16 13.30 1.98
C LYS A 236 -9.56 12.30 0.91
N PHE A 237 -8.89 11.16 0.87
CA PHE A 237 -9.31 9.99 0.10
C PHE A 237 -9.68 8.88 1.07
N CYS A 238 -10.89 8.36 0.94
CA CYS A 238 -11.43 7.32 1.81
C CYS A 238 -11.73 6.07 0.98
N ALA A 239 -11.39 4.90 1.52
CA ALA A 239 -11.77 3.61 0.96
C ALA A 239 -12.42 2.74 2.06
N LYS A 240 -13.44 1.96 1.70
CA LYS A 240 -13.96 0.94 2.62
C LYS A 240 -12.99 -0.24 2.72
N ASN A 241 -12.67 -0.66 3.93
CA ASN A 241 -11.93 -1.90 4.19
C ASN A 241 -12.83 -3.14 3.99
N GLN A 242 -12.29 -4.34 4.18
CA GLN A 242 -13.03 -5.60 4.03
C GLN A 242 -14.14 -5.78 5.09
N GLU A 243 -14.07 -5.07 6.20
CA GLU A 243 -15.04 -5.09 7.31
C GLU A 243 -16.14 -4.03 7.15
N GLY A 244 -16.06 -3.20 6.10
CA GLY A 244 -17.01 -2.11 5.84
C GLY A 244 -16.71 -0.78 6.54
N SER A 245 -15.61 -0.69 7.28
CA SER A 245 -15.13 0.54 7.92
C SER A 245 -14.37 1.44 6.92
N TRP A 246 -14.50 2.76 7.07
CA TRP A 246 -13.80 3.73 6.22
C TRP A 246 -12.38 3.99 6.74
N VAL A 247 -11.39 3.80 5.89
CA VAL A 247 -10.00 4.17 6.13
C VAL A 247 -9.65 5.35 5.23
N GLU A 248 -8.96 6.36 5.78
CA GLU A 248 -8.67 7.60 5.07
C GLU A 248 -7.17 7.95 5.03
N ASP A 249 -6.75 8.55 3.92
CA ASP A 249 -5.51 9.31 3.83
C ASP A 249 -5.81 10.75 3.41
N LYS A 250 -4.92 11.70 3.74
CA LYS A 250 -5.18 13.12 3.55
C LYS A 250 -3.96 13.87 3.05
N ILE A 251 -4.20 14.85 2.19
CA ILE A 251 -3.23 15.86 1.75
C ILE A 251 -3.85 17.24 1.87
N THR A 252 -2.96 18.23 1.95
CA THR A 252 -3.34 19.63 1.99
C THR A 252 -2.83 20.29 0.72
N ILE A 253 -3.73 20.93 -0.03
CA ILE A 253 -3.42 21.69 -1.23
C ILE A 253 -3.55 23.18 -0.90
N GLU A 254 -2.51 23.94 -1.18
CA GLU A 254 -2.48 25.39 -0.98
C GLU A 254 -2.68 26.10 -2.32
N VAL A 255 -3.62 27.03 -2.37
CA VAL A 255 -3.88 27.88 -3.53
C VAL A 255 -3.49 29.30 -3.16
N LYS A 256 -2.49 29.85 -3.84
CA LYS A 256 -1.98 31.22 -3.62
C LYS A 256 -1.52 31.84 -4.93
N GLU A 257 -1.76 33.14 -5.11
CA GLU A 257 -1.11 33.91 -6.17
C GLU A 257 0.42 33.87 -5.96
N SER A 258 1.15 33.75 -7.06
CA SER A 258 2.63 33.79 -7.04
C SER A 258 3.14 35.19 -6.73
#